data_AF-C7QB15-F1
#
_entry.id   AF-C7QB15-F1
#
_cell.length_a   1.000
_cell.length_b   1.000
_cell.length_c   1.000
_cell.angle_alpha   90.00
_cell.angle_beta   90.00
_cell.angle_gamma   90.00
#
_symmetry.space_group_name_H-M   'P 1'
#
loop_
_entity.id
_entity.type
_entity.pdbx_description
1 polymer ?
#
loop_
_entity_poly.entity_id
_entity_poly.type
_entity_poly.pdbx_seq_one_letter_code
_entity_poly.pdbx_strand_id
1 'polypeptide(L)'
;MNSAFCPFRTTKDALSSAANPFRTLATMGLPLSKISPGLASPKVVLPLAAAVVAFAAVAGTAAHHSPAKPKYAAGLPSDALTVDVYDCGANWTSPKPGKQNLLIANTGIETTEVYLVDPGSGAIYGELVGLAPGTSDQMPVVLGAGTYALRCWPADADPVTGPPVRVTGSASGTMAGTVTPGVLPVTREDLTAPVKQYQAYVEGGLATLKPLVQKLQNDLAAGNLDAARADWTPAHQQYERLGGAYDAFGDLGDAIDGLPTDLPAGVNDPAFTGFHRIEYGLWHNQTATQLTTPAADLATAVDKLATEFPSAQIDPLALGLRTHEILEDAVRFELSDQSNQGSGTTLATIDANIDGTQSLLSILRPILTPRDPDLPRIDAALTHLRTLAEAQHHPDGSWTPLTHLTTTQREALNSAAGGAVELLAPVATICEPRLAKS
;
A
#
# COMPACT_ATOMS: atom_id res chain seq x y z
N MET A 1 -10.80 25.13 49.57
CA MET A 1 -12.08 24.84 50.27
C MET A 1 -13.21 24.99 49.27
N ASN A 2 -14.13 24.03 49.30
CA ASN A 2 -15.32 23.82 48.47
C ASN A 2 -15.17 23.17 47.08
N SER A 3 -15.38 21.86 47.16
CA SER A 3 -15.78 20.85 46.19
C SER A 3 -16.97 21.21 45.30
N ALA A 4 -16.99 20.63 44.10
CA ALA A 4 -18.21 20.18 43.42
C ALA A 4 -17.91 18.85 42.71
N PHE A 5 -18.85 17.91 42.83
CA PHE A 5 -18.72 16.48 42.59
C PHE A 5 -19.75 16.05 41.52
N CYS A 6 -19.32 15.19 40.59
CA CYS A 6 -20.09 14.18 39.81
C CYS A 6 -21.16 14.59 38.77
N PRO A 7 -21.58 13.67 37.84
CA PRO A 7 -21.16 12.26 37.66
C PRO A 7 -20.88 11.75 36.23
N PHE A 8 -20.20 10.60 36.21
CA PHE A 8 -20.17 9.57 35.15
C PHE A 8 -21.57 9.06 34.77
N ARG A 9 -21.78 8.73 33.48
CA ARG A 9 -22.87 7.84 33.03
C ARG A 9 -22.37 6.87 31.95
N THR A 10 -22.58 5.59 32.21
CA THR A 10 -22.36 4.42 31.36
C THR A 10 -23.57 4.11 30.47
N THR A 11 -23.34 3.75 29.20
CA THR A 11 -24.20 2.96 28.28
C THR A 11 -23.29 2.60 27.09
N LYS A 12 -22.78 1.37 26.89
CA LYS A 12 -23.43 0.11 26.51
C LYS A 12 -24.51 0.30 25.43
N ASP A 13 -24.29 -0.37 24.29
CA ASP A 13 -25.14 -0.54 23.11
C ASP A 13 -25.03 0.49 21.97
N ALA A 14 -24.08 0.25 21.05
CA ALA A 14 -24.23 0.55 19.60
C ALA A 14 -23.10 -0.12 18.77
N LEU A 15 -22.97 -1.44 18.85
CA LEU A 15 -22.25 -2.26 17.87
C LEU A 15 -23.26 -3.22 17.25
N SER A 16 -23.85 -2.83 16.11
CA SER A 16 -24.50 -3.76 15.17
C SER A 16 -24.90 -3.00 13.89
N SER A 17 -24.72 -3.65 12.73
CA SER A 17 -24.93 -3.19 11.35
C SER A 17 -23.64 -2.68 10.69
N ALA A 18 -23.11 -3.25 9.60
CA ALA A 18 -23.80 -3.88 8.48
C ALA A 18 -23.05 -5.12 7.95
N ALA A 19 -23.85 -6.13 7.59
CA ALA A 19 -23.42 -7.37 6.97
C ALA A 19 -23.50 -7.30 5.43
N ASN A 20 -22.41 -7.70 4.78
CA ASN A 20 -22.28 -8.52 3.57
C ASN A 20 -23.54 -8.75 2.68
N PRO A 21 -23.60 -8.20 1.44
CA PRO A 21 -24.65 -8.55 0.49
C PRO A 21 -24.14 -9.49 -0.60
N PHE A 22 -24.25 -10.81 -0.39
CA PHE A 22 -24.28 -11.79 -1.48
C PHE A 22 -25.40 -12.79 -1.25
N ARG A 23 -26.20 -12.98 -2.32
CA ARG A 23 -27.38 -13.85 -2.50
C ARG A 23 -28.73 -13.18 -2.22
N THR A 24 -29.48 -12.93 -3.30
CA THR A 24 -30.74 -13.66 -3.59
C THR A 24 -31.08 -13.51 -5.07
N LEU A 25 -31.02 -14.64 -5.80
CA LEU A 25 -31.63 -14.86 -7.11
C LEU A 25 -33.04 -15.42 -6.86
N ALA A 26 -34.08 -14.77 -7.39
CA ALA A 26 -35.35 -15.43 -7.70
C ALA A 26 -36.26 -14.54 -8.58
N THR A 27 -36.36 -14.92 -9.85
CA THR A 27 -37.60 -15.04 -10.64
C THR A 27 -38.66 -13.94 -10.61
N MET A 28 -38.76 -13.19 -11.72
CA MET A 28 -40.05 -12.83 -12.33
C MET A 28 -39.90 -12.80 -13.86
N GLY A 29 -40.68 -13.62 -14.55
CA GLY A 29 -40.79 -13.62 -16.01
C GLY A 29 -42.08 -12.94 -16.47
N LEU A 30 -42.05 -12.46 -17.73
CA LEU A 30 -43.14 -12.29 -18.73
C LEU A 30 -42.73 -11.19 -19.75
N PRO A 31 -43.33 -11.10 -20.96
CA PRO A 31 -42.87 -11.80 -22.16
C PRO A 31 -42.47 -10.85 -23.31
N LEU A 32 -41.56 -11.29 -24.20
CA LEU A 32 -41.25 -10.57 -25.45
C LEU A 32 -42.13 -11.06 -26.61
N SER A 33 -42.84 -10.11 -27.24
CA SER A 33 -43.59 -10.33 -28.48
C SER A 33 -42.75 -10.00 -29.72
N LYS A 34 -42.70 -10.99 -30.62
CA LYS A 34 -42.65 -10.95 -32.11
C LYS A 34 -42.18 -9.67 -32.82
N ILE A 35 -41.08 -9.79 -33.58
CA ILE A 35 -40.97 -9.33 -34.98
C ILE A 35 -40.08 -10.33 -35.74
N SER A 36 -40.55 -10.81 -36.90
CA SER A 36 -39.86 -11.73 -37.83
C SER A 36 -39.37 -10.97 -39.10
N PRO A 37 -38.81 -11.59 -40.16
CA PRO A 37 -37.41 -11.42 -40.53
C PRO A 37 -37.21 -10.94 -42.00
N GLY A 38 -35.95 -10.72 -42.41
CA GLY A 38 -35.59 -10.78 -43.84
C GLY A 38 -34.28 -10.07 -44.20
N LEU A 39 -33.24 -10.84 -44.54
CA LEU A 39 -32.75 -11.00 -45.92
C LEU A 39 -31.61 -12.05 -45.94
N ALA A 40 -31.69 -12.99 -46.89
CA ALA A 40 -30.79 -14.12 -47.12
C ALA A 40 -29.65 -13.74 -48.10
N SER A 41 -28.42 -14.27 -48.02
CA SER A 41 -27.92 -15.57 -48.59
C SER A 41 -26.38 -15.43 -48.77
N PRO A 42 -25.57 -16.45 -49.17
CA PRO A 42 -25.86 -17.88 -49.36
C PRO A 42 -24.94 -18.82 -48.54
N LYS A 43 -25.36 -20.09 -48.48
CA LYS A 43 -24.66 -21.21 -47.83
C LYS A 43 -23.74 -21.93 -48.82
N VAL A 44 -22.53 -22.28 -48.38
CA VAL A 44 -21.73 -23.38 -48.93
C VAL A 44 -21.77 -24.51 -47.89
N VAL A 45 -22.20 -25.69 -48.32
CA VAL A 45 -22.31 -26.90 -47.49
C VAL A 45 -21.24 -27.88 -47.96
N LEU A 46 -20.32 -28.27 -47.09
CA LEU A 46 -19.60 -29.53 -47.17
C LEU A 46 -19.55 -30.17 -45.77
N PRO A 47 -19.65 -31.52 -45.66
CA PRO A 47 -19.90 -32.21 -44.41
C PRO A 47 -18.59 -32.48 -43.67
N LEU A 48 -18.54 -32.21 -42.36
CA LEU A 48 -17.44 -32.66 -41.50
C LEU A 48 -17.99 -33.63 -40.46
N ALA A 49 -17.52 -34.87 -40.55
CA ALA A 49 -17.73 -35.92 -39.58
C ALA A 49 -17.19 -35.48 -38.20
N ALA A 50 -18.04 -35.58 -37.18
CA ALA A 50 -17.65 -35.31 -35.81
C ALA A 50 -16.76 -36.45 -35.28
N ALA A 51 -15.45 -36.24 -35.31
CA ALA A 51 -14.50 -36.99 -34.49
C ALA A 51 -14.45 -36.31 -33.10
N VAL A 52 -14.99 -36.98 -32.10
CA VAL A 52 -14.86 -36.59 -30.69
C VAL A 52 -13.42 -36.84 -30.27
N VAL A 53 -12.61 -35.78 -30.24
CA VAL A 53 -11.30 -35.77 -29.57
C VAL A 53 -11.53 -35.28 -28.15
N ALA A 54 -11.38 -36.19 -27.19
CA ALA A 54 -11.36 -35.85 -25.77
C ALA A 54 -10.10 -35.02 -25.47
N PHE A 55 -10.27 -33.72 -25.25
CA PHE A 55 -9.24 -32.89 -24.61
C PHE A 55 -9.26 -33.20 -23.11
N ALA A 56 -8.27 -33.97 -22.66
CA ALA A 56 -7.93 -34.05 -21.25
C ALA A 56 -7.40 -32.67 -20.79
N ALA A 57 -8.19 -31.98 -19.97
CA ALA A 57 -7.73 -30.79 -19.27
C ALA A 57 -6.66 -31.19 -18.25
N VAL A 58 -5.39 -30.89 -18.56
CA VAL A 58 -4.33 -30.83 -17.54
C VAL A 58 -4.57 -29.55 -16.76
N ALA A 59 -5.30 -29.66 -15.65
CA ALA A 59 -5.37 -28.61 -14.64
C ALA A 59 -3.97 -28.47 -14.02
N GLY A 60 -3.24 -27.43 -14.42
CA GLY A 60 -2.08 -26.95 -13.67
C GLY A 60 -2.55 -26.53 -12.29
N THR A 61 -2.08 -27.23 -11.27
CA THR A 61 -2.34 -26.90 -9.87
C THR A 61 -1.58 -25.62 -9.52
N ALA A 62 -2.23 -24.47 -9.66
CA ALA A 62 -1.87 -23.30 -8.88
C ALA A 62 -2.17 -23.63 -7.41
N ALA A 63 -1.14 -23.70 -6.59
CA ALA A 63 -1.28 -23.86 -5.15
C ALA A 63 -1.88 -22.57 -4.56
N HIS A 64 -3.21 -22.51 -4.55
CA HIS A 64 -3.93 -21.59 -3.69
C HIS A 64 -3.60 -21.92 -2.23
N HIS A 65 -2.73 -21.12 -1.62
CA HIS A 65 -2.56 -21.12 -0.16
C HIS A 65 -3.86 -20.57 0.44
N SER A 66 -4.78 -21.48 0.76
CA SER A 66 -5.91 -21.16 1.63
C SER A 66 -5.38 -21.03 3.06
N PRO A 67 -5.83 -20.05 3.87
CA PRO A 67 -5.47 -20.00 5.27
C PRO A 67 -5.98 -21.29 5.93
N ALA A 68 -5.08 -22.05 6.54
CA ALA A 68 -5.43 -23.30 7.19
C ALA A 68 -6.41 -22.99 8.34
N LYS A 69 -7.50 -23.76 8.43
CA LYS A 69 -8.45 -23.64 9.53
C LYS A 69 -7.74 -23.92 10.87
N PRO A 70 -7.97 -23.12 11.92
CA PRO A 70 -7.37 -23.35 13.23
C PRO A 70 -7.80 -24.71 13.78
N LYS A 71 -6.83 -25.53 14.20
CA LYS A 71 -7.07 -26.81 14.88
C LYS A 71 -7.15 -26.55 16.38
N TYR A 72 -8.27 -26.94 16.99
CA TYR A 72 -8.44 -26.97 18.44
C TYR A 72 -7.38 -27.89 19.07
N ALA A 73 -6.75 -27.46 20.17
CA ALA A 73 -5.60 -28.06 20.86
C ALA A 73 -5.83 -29.45 21.52
N ALA A 74 -6.58 -30.36 20.90
CA ALA A 74 -6.62 -31.78 21.28
C ALA A 74 -5.64 -32.58 20.40
N GLY A 75 -4.54 -33.06 20.99
CA GLY A 75 -3.52 -33.85 20.30
C GLY A 75 -2.39 -33.04 19.66
N LEU A 76 -1.85 -32.04 20.38
CA LEU A 76 -0.69 -31.28 19.93
C LEU A 76 0.52 -32.22 19.68
N PRO A 77 1.29 -32.00 18.60
CA PRO A 77 2.58 -32.66 18.42
C PRO A 77 3.49 -32.44 19.64
N SER A 78 4.31 -33.44 19.98
CA SER A 78 5.18 -33.39 21.15
C SER A 78 6.26 -32.30 21.10
N ASP A 79 6.53 -31.78 19.90
CA ASP A 79 7.48 -30.71 19.62
C ASP A 79 6.82 -29.32 19.49
N ALA A 80 5.50 -29.22 19.65
CA ALA A 80 4.82 -27.93 19.69
C ALA A 80 5.25 -27.12 20.92
N LEU A 81 5.64 -25.86 20.70
CA LEU A 81 5.94 -24.91 21.76
C LEU A 81 4.65 -24.41 22.38
N THR A 82 4.55 -24.36 23.70
CA THR A 82 3.33 -23.94 24.40
C THR A 82 3.48 -22.53 24.94
N VAL A 83 2.41 -21.74 24.84
CA VAL A 83 2.35 -20.38 25.37
C VAL A 83 1.04 -20.15 26.12
N ASP A 84 1.12 -19.38 27.21
CA ASP A 84 -0.01 -18.84 27.96
C ASP A 84 0.38 -17.52 28.67
N VAL A 85 -0.46 -17.05 29.59
CA VAL A 85 -0.28 -15.77 30.30
C VAL A 85 0.81 -15.80 31.39
N TYR A 86 1.38 -16.97 31.68
CA TYR A 86 2.41 -17.18 32.71
C TYR A 86 3.71 -17.79 32.14
N ASP A 87 3.61 -18.56 31.05
CA ASP A 87 4.72 -19.24 30.41
C ASP A 87 4.73 -18.95 28.91
N CYS A 88 5.90 -18.60 28.38
CA CYS A 88 6.09 -18.38 26.95
C CYS A 88 7.19 -19.28 26.42
N GLY A 89 6.85 -20.52 26.09
CA GLY A 89 7.77 -21.46 25.43
C GLY A 89 8.82 -22.09 26.33
N ALA A 90 8.58 -22.28 27.63
CA ALA A 90 9.55 -22.96 28.51
C ALA A 90 9.90 -24.39 28.07
N ASN A 91 9.03 -25.03 27.28
CA ASN A 91 9.30 -26.34 26.71
C ASN A 91 10.28 -26.31 25.51
N TRP A 92 10.70 -25.11 25.04
CA TRP A 92 11.72 -24.97 24.01
C TRP A 92 13.13 -25.21 24.58
N THR A 93 13.57 -26.47 24.60
CA THR A 93 14.84 -26.85 25.26
C THR A 93 15.94 -27.31 24.30
N SER A 94 15.60 -27.58 23.04
CA SER A 94 16.53 -28.15 22.06
C SER A 94 16.48 -27.40 20.72
N PRO A 95 16.88 -26.12 20.67
CA PRO A 95 16.84 -25.34 19.44
C PRO A 95 17.91 -25.81 18.46
N LYS A 96 17.63 -25.73 17.16
CA LYS A 96 18.54 -26.14 16.08
C LYS A 96 18.82 -24.99 15.14
N PRO A 97 20.06 -24.85 14.60
CA PRO A 97 20.34 -23.87 13.57
C PRO A 97 19.64 -24.24 12.25
N GLY A 98 19.51 -23.26 11.37
CA GLY A 98 18.93 -23.40 10.03
C GLY A 98 17.43 -23.16 9.97
N LYS A 99 16.83 -23.56 8.86
CA LYS A 99 15.39 -23.49 8.64
C LYS A 99 14.65 -24.28 9.73
N GLN A 100 13.77 -23.62 10.45
CA GLN A 100 12.89 -24.18 11.46
C GLN A 100 11.47 -23.71 11.15
N ASN A 101 10.50 -24.49 11.62
CA ASN A 101 9.11 -24.07 11.60
C ASN A 101 8.54 -24.32 12.99
N LEU A 102 8.58 -23.28 13.82
CA LEU A 102 8.19 -23.38 15.22
C LEU A 102 6.67 -23.45 15.28
N LEU A 103 6.12 -24.63 15.58
CA LEU A 103 4.70 -24.76 15.85
C LEU A 103 4.44 -24.25 17.26
N ILE A 104 3.71 -23.15 17.38
CA ILE A 104 3.39 -22.50 18.66
C ILE A 104 1.90 -22.69 18.92
N ALA A 105 1.56 -23.21 20.10
CA ALA A 105 0.21 -23.48 20.53
C ALA A 105 -0.15 -22.64 21.77
N ASN A 106 -1.24 -21.88 21.67
CA ASN A 106 -1.78 -21.13 22.79
C ASN A 106 -2.64 -22.05 23.66
N THR A 107 -2.09 -22.43 24.82
CA THR A 107 -2.76 -23.26 25.83
C THR A 107 -3.45 -22.42 26.90
N GLY A 108 -3.34 -21.10 26.82
CA GLY A 108 -3.99 -20.15 27.70
C GLY A 108 -5.46 -19.90 27.36
N ILE A 109 -6.04 -18.93 28.07
CA ILE A 109 -7.45 -18.52 27.95
C ILE A 109 -7.62 -17.18 27.22
N GLU A 110 -6.52 -16.48 26.95
CA GLU A 110 -6.49 -15.18 26.27
C GLU A 110 -5.83 -15.30 24.90
N THR A 111 -6.22 -14.43 23.98
CA THR A 111 -5.46 -14.23 22.73
C THR A 111 -4.11 -13.63 23.08
N THR A 112 -3.04 -14.10 22.43
CA THR A 112 -1.69 -13.58 22.64
C THR A 112 -0.98 -13.31 21.32
N GLU A 113 -0.16 -12.27 21.30
CA GLU A 113 0.90 -12.14 20.30
C GLU A 113 2.13 -12.91 20.78
N VAL A 114 2.88 -13.53 19.87
CA VAL A 114 4.10 -14.27 20.19
C VAL A 114 5.24 -13.80 19.31
N TYR A 115 6.33 -13.37 19.93
CA TYR A 115 7.53 -12.90 19.27
C TYR A 115 8.69 -13.83 19.54
N LEU A 116 9.45 -14.19 18.51
CA LEU A 116 10.78 -14.76 18.67
C LEU A 116 11.79 -13.61 18.76
N VAL A 117 12.48 -13.49 19.89
CA VAL A 117 13.35 -12.34 20.18
C VAL A 117 14.75 -12.75 20.57
N ASP A 118 15.73 -11.86 20.37
CA ASP A 118 16.95 -11.85 21.17
C ASP A 118 16.63 -11.13 22.50
N PRO A 119 16.69 -11.80 23.66
CA PRO A 119 16.32 -11.21 24.94
C PRO A 119 17.26 -10.08 25.40
N GLY A 120 18.50 -10.06 24.89
CA GLY A 120 19.49 -9.03 25.18
C GLY A 120 19.19 -7.73 24.43
N SER A 121 19.13 -7.80 23.09
CA SER A 121 18.89 -6.62 22.25
C SER A 121 17.42 -6.24 22.09
N GLY A 122 16.50 -7.19 22.27
CA GLY A 122 15.08 -7.04 21.95
C GLY A 122 14.75 -7.15 20.46
N ALA A 123 15.72 -7.49 19.60
CA ALA A 123 15.48 -7.68 18.18
C ALA A 123 14.52 -8.85 17.93
N ILE A 124 13.60 -8.69 16.98
CA ILE A 124 12.53 -9.63 16.66
C ILE A 124 12.89 -10.37 15.36
N TYR A 125 12.74 -11.68 15.36
CA TYR A 125 13.07 -12.59 14.26
C TYR A 125 11.83 -13.25 13.63
N GLY A 126 10.67 -13.09 14.25
CA GLY A 126 9.42 -13.67 13.80
C GLY A 126 8.31 -13.33 14.78
N GLU A 127 7.08 -13.29 14.28
CA GLU A 127 5.90 -12.95 15.06
C GLU A 127 4.69 -13.78 14.63
N LEU A 128 3.82 -14.06 15.60
CA LEU A 128 2.46 -14.57 15.41
C LEU A 128 1.53 -13.59 16.11
N VAL A 129 0.70 -12.89 15.35
CA VAL A 129 -0.21 -11.87 15.88
C VAL A 129 -1.59 -12.50 16.08
N GLY A 130 -2.20 -12.24 17.24
CA GLY A 130 -3.59 -12.65 17.48
C GLY A 130 -3.81 -14.16 17.61
N LEU A 131 -2.85 -14.92 18.16
CA LEU A 131 -2.99 -16.36 18.37
C LEU A 131 -4.07 -16.65 19.42
N ALA A 132 -5.24 -17.11 18.97
CA ALA A 132 -6.43 -17.29 19.82
C ALA A 132 -6.29 -18.49 20.78
N PRO A 133 -7.04 -18.50 21.91
CA PRO A 133 -7.05 -19.60 22.87
C PRO A 133 -7.33 -20.96 22.23
N GLY A 134 -6.52 -21.96 22.57
CA GLY A 134 -6.69 -23.34 22.09
C GLY A 134 -6.36 -23.53 20.61
N THR A 135 -5.69 -22.57 19.96
CA THR A 135 -5.22 -22.68 18.58
C THR A 135 -3.71 -22.79 18.50
N SER A 136 -3.19 -23.14 17.33
CA SER A 136 -1.75 -23.19 17.05
C SER A 136 -1.43 -22.65 15.67
N ASP A 137 -0.28 -22.02 15.53
CA ASP A 137 0.23 -21.53 14.25
C ASP A 137 1.73 -21.77 14.11
N GLN A 138 2.23 -21.63 12.89
CA GLN A 138 3.58 -21.95 12.47
C GLN A 138 4.39 -20.67 12.24
N MET A 139 5.51 -20.55 12.94
CA MET A 139 6.49 -19.48 12.76
C MET A 139 7.71 -20.01 11.99
N PRO A 140 7.77 -19.85 10.66
CA PRO A 140 8.93 -20.20 9.86
C PRO A 140 10.09 -19.22 10.15
N VAL A 141 11.27 -19.75 10.45
CA VAL A 141 12.46 -18.93 10.77
C VAL A 141 13.73 -19.66 10.36
N VAL A 142 14.78 -18.94 9.97
CA VAL A 142 16.12 -19.49 9.75
C VAL A 142 17.04 -19.04 10.88
N LEU A 143 17.30 -19.92 11.84
CA LEU A 143 18.09 -19.60 13.04
C LEU A 143 19.59 -19.68 12.77
N GLY A 144 20.30 -18.60 13.07
CA GLY A 144 21.76 -18.57 13.16
C GLY A 144 22.25 -18.98 14.55
N ALA A 145 23.57 -18.98 14.75
CA ALA A 145 24.12 -19.03 16.10
C ALA A 145 23.73 -17.76 16.87
N GLY A 146 23.18 -17.92 18.06
CA GLY A 146 22.62 -16.79 18.81
C GLY A 146 21.88 -17.22 20.08
N THR A 147 21.36 -16.22 20.79
CA THR A 147 20.46 -16.42 21.93
C THR A 147 19.07 -15.96 21.51
N TYR A 148 18.07 -16.78 21.78
CA TYR A 148 16.68 -16.53 21.42
C TYR A 148 15.75 -16.79 22.61
N ALA A 149 14.58 -16.18 22.62
CA ALA A 149 13.50 -16.48 23.56
C ALA A 149 12.15 -16.25 22.86
N LEU A 150 11.11 -16.94 23.30
CA LEU A 150 9.74 -16.51 22.98
C LEU A 150 9.31 -15.44 23.97
N ARG A 151 8.64 -14.41 23.48
CA ARG A 151 8.00 -13.36 24.27
C ARG A 151 6.54 -13.27 23.88
N CYS A 152 5.66 -13.41 24.86
CA CYS A 152 4.23 -13.46 24.69
C CYS A 152 3.63 -12.16 25.20
N TRP A 153 2.69 -11.61 24.45
CA TRP A 153 1.90 -10.45 24.83
C TRP A 153 0.43 -10.83 24.88
N PRO A 154 -0.08 -11.26 26.05
CA PRO A 154 -1.50 -11.52 26.22
C PRO A 154 -2.32 -10.23 26.09
N ALA A 155 -3.57 -10.35 25.64
CA ALA A 155 -4.43 -9.20 25.43
C ALA A 155 -4.68 -8.38 26.73
N ASP A 156 -4.81 -9.06 27.88
CA ASP A 156 -5.20 -8.43 29.15
C ASP A 156 -4.16 -8.63 30.28
N ALA A 157 -2.89 -8.91 29.93
CA ALA A 157 -1.82 -9.12 30.91
C ALA A 157 -0.46 -8.53 30.48
N ASP A 158 0.46 -8.44 31.44
CA ASP A 158 1.83 -8.00 31.19
C ASP A 158 2.59 -9.00 30.30
N PRO A 159 3.54 -8.54 29.47
CA PRO A 159 4.30 -9.42 28.60
C PRO A 159 5.18 -10.40 29.40
N VAL A 160 5.18 -11.66 28.98
CA VAL A 160 5.99 -12.71 29.56
C VAL A 160 7.09 -13.13 28.58
N THR A 161 8.33 -13.15 29.05
CA THR A 161 9.46 -13.68 28.25
C THR A 161 9.87 -15.03 28.82
N GLY A 162 9.89 -16.05 27.96
CA GLY A 162 10.35 -17.39 28.30
C GLY A 162 11.85 -17.48 28.55
N PRO A 163 12.35 -18.67 28.93
CA PRO A 163 13.77 -18.88 29.16
C PRO A 163 14.58 -18.65 27.87
N PRO A 164 15.77 -18.02 27.96
CA PRO A 164 16.66 -17.88 26.82
C PRO A 164 17.22 -19.23 26.41
N VAL A 165 17.17 -19.51 25.10
CA VAL A 165 17.75 -20.70 24.48
C VAL A 165 18.93 -20.30 23.60
N ARG A 166 19.98 -21.14 23.58
CA ARG A 166 21.18 -20.88 22.79
C ARG A 166 21.25 -21.79 21.58
N VAL A 167 21.24 -21.21 20.39
CA VAL A 167 21.55 -21.92 19.15
C VAL A 167 23.05 -21.83 18.91
N THR A 168 23.68 -22.97 18.63
CA THR A 168 25.12 -23.04 18.33
C THR A 168 25.35 -23.67 16.97
N GLY A 169 26.46 -23.30 16.32
CA GLY A 169 26.83 -23.80 15.00
C GLY A 169 26.02 -23.19 13.85
N SER A 170 26.08 -23.85 12.70
CA SER A 170 25.36 -23.43 11.48
C SER A 170 24.76 -24.66 10.81
N ALA A 171 23.63 -24.49 10.15
CA ALA A 171 23.01 -25.57 9.39
C ALA A 171 23.70 -25.79 8.04
N SER A 172 23.66 -27.04 7.59
CA SER A 172 24.22 -27.48 6.31
C SER A 172 23.15 -28.16 5.45
N GLY A 173 23.41 -28.27 4.14
CA GLY A 173 22.51 -28.95 3.21
C GLY A 173 21.17 -28.24 3.04
N THR A 174 20.07 -29.00 2.96
CA THR A 174 18.72 -28.47 2.71
C THR A 174 18.19 -27.57 3.83
N MET A 175 18.77 -27.67 5.02
CA MET A 175 18.44 -26.87 6.20
C MET A 175 19.17 -25.52 6.23
N ALA A 176 20.18 -25.34 5.37
CA ALA A 176 20.83 -24.05 5.21
C ALA A 176 19.89 -23.06 4.50
N GLY A 177 20.05 -21.78 4.84
CA GLY A 177 19.32 -20.66 4.26
C GLY A 177 19.92 -19.34 4.73
N THR A 178 19.47 -18.24 4.14
CA THR A 178 19.77 -16.90 4.65
C THR A 178 19.17 -16.79 6.05
N VAL A 179 20.01 -16.50 7.05
CA VAL A 179 19.58 -16.32 8.44
C VAL A 179 18.54 -15.21 8.49
N THR A 180 17.45 -15.45 9.22
CA THR A 180 16.43 -14.43 9.41
C THR A 180 17.04 -13.25 10.17
N PRO A 181 17.05 -12.03 9.61
CA PRO A 181 17.60 -10.88 10.31
C PRO A 181 16.73 -10.54 11.52
N GLY A 182 17.37 -10.10 12.61
CA GLY A 182 16.65 -9.55 13.75
C GLY A 182 16.38 -8.07 13.51
N VAL A 183 15.13 -7.64 13.66
CA VAL A 183 14.71 -6.24 13.49
C VAL A 183 14.43 -5.63 14.86
N LEU A 184 15.06 -4.48 15.16
CA LEU A 184 14.75 -3.76 16.39
C LEU A 184 13.32 -3.20 16.32
N PRO A 185 12.48 -3.37 17.36
CA PRO A 185 11.14 -2.83 17.34
C PRO A 185 11.17 -1.30 17.20
N VAL A 186 10.16 -0.77 16.51
CA VAL A 186 9.83 0.65 16.47
C VAL A 186 8.70 0.89 17.46
N THR A 187 8.70 2.02 18.16
CA THR A 187 7.57 2.43 19.02
C THR A 187 6.77 3.55 18.38
N ARG A 188 5.56 3.80 18.88
CA ARG A 188 4.78 4.99 18.45
C ARG A 188 5.50 6.31 18.79
N GLU A 189 6.26 6.32 19.87
CA GLU A 189 7.04 7.50 20.27
C GLU A 189 8.15 7.79 19.25
N ASP A 190 8.84 6.75 18.76
CA ASP A 190 9.88 6.88 17.72
C ASP A 190 9.34 7.55 16.44
N LEU A 191 8.08 7.30 16.09
CA LEU A 191 7.43 7.86 14.90
C LEU A 191 6.85 9.27 15.10
N THR A 192 6.80 9.78 16.34
CA THR A 192 6.20 11.10 16.62
C THR A 192 6.96 12.23 15.92
N ALA A 193 8.29 12.19 15.91
CA ALA A 193 9.10 13.21 15.21
C ALA A 193 9.00 13.09 13.68
N PRO A 194 9.12 11.89 13.07
CA PRO A 194 8.84 11.68 11.65
C PRO A 194 7.47 12.20 11.19
N VAL A 195 6.40 11.93 11.93
CA VAL A 195 5.04 12.41 11.59
C VAL A 195 5.00 13.93 11.50
N LYS A 196 5.58 14.64 12.47
CA LYS A 196 5.65 16.11 12.46
C LYS A 196 6.46 16.65 11.29
N GLN A 197 7.56 15.99 10.94
CA GLN A 197 8.37 16.38 9.79
C GLN A 197 7.60 16.19 8.48
N TYR A 198 6.83 15.11 8.35
CA TYR A 198 5.98 14.87 7.19
C TYR A 198 4.85 15.89 7.08
N GLN A 199 4.21 16.25 8.20
CA GLN A 199 3.22 17.34 8.22
C GLN A 199 3.82 18.65 7.69
N ALA A 200 4.99 19.05 8.19
CA ALA A 200 5.68 20.26 7.73
C ALA A 200 6.08 20.19 6.24
N TYR A 201 6.50 19.01 5.76
CA TYR A 201 6.80 18.78 4.35
C TYR A 201 5.58 19.02 3.46
N VAL A 202 4.43 18.42 3.80
CA VAL A 202 3.19 18.57 3.03
C VAL A 202 2.66 20.01 3.12
N GLU A 203 2.70 20.66 4.28
CA GLU A 203 2.32 22.06 4.43
C GLU A 203 3.15 23.00 3.53
N GLY A 204 4.48 22.82 3.51
CA GLY A 204 5.36 23.58 2.62
C GLY A 204 5.08 23.30 1.13
N GLY A 205 4.76 22.05 0.82
CA GLY A 205 4.37 21.65 -0.54
C GLY A 205 3.03 22.25 -0.98
N LEU A 206 2.03 22.31 -0.11
CA LEU A 206 0.73 22.95 -0.37
C LEU A 206 0.87 24.47 -0.52
N ALA A 207 1.75 25.10 0.26
CA ALA A 207 2.09 26.52 0.09
C ALA A 207 2.71 26.82 -1.28
N THR A 208 3.44 25.85 -1.86
CA THR A 208 4.01 25.93 -3.22
C THR A 208 2.97 25.61 -4.30
N LEU A 209 2.06 24.66 -4.04
CA LEU A 209 1.02 24.23 -4.98
C LEU A 209 0.00 25.34 -5.27
N LYS A 210 -0.48 26.02 -4.22
CA LYS A 210 -1.50 27.09 -4.32
C LYS A 210 -1.22 28.13 -5.42
N PRO A 211 -0.04 28.81 -5.45
CA PRO A 211 0.23 29.79 -6.49
C PRO A 211 0.33 29.18 -7.91
N LEU A 212 0.74 27.91 -8.05
CA LEU A 212 0.78 27.23 -9.35
C LEU A 212 -0.63 26.99 -9.89
N VAL A 213 -1.53 26.49 -9.05
CA VAL A 213 -2.95 26.28 -9.41
C VAL A 213 -3.66 27.61 -9.67
N GLN A 214 -3.36 28.65 -8.90
CA GLN A 214 -3.89 29.99 -9.15
C GLN A 214 -3.44 30.54 -10.51
N LYS A 215 -2.19 30.28 -10.92
CA LYS A 215 -1.68 30.67 -12.24
C LYS A 215 -2.44 29.97 -13.35
N LEU A 216 -2.58 28.64 -13.26
CA LEU A 216 -3.38 27.83 -14.19
C LEU A 216 -4.82 28.35 -14.30
N GLN A 217 -5.47 28.63 -13.17
CA GLN A 217 -6.82 29.19 -13.14
C GLN A 217 -6.90 30.55 -13.86
N ASN A 218 -5.93 31.44 -13.61
CA ASN A 218 -5.91 32.77 -14.22
C ASN A 218 -5.71 32.70 -15.73
N ASP A 219 -4.83 31.82 -16.22
CA ASP A 219 -4.60 31.64 -17.64
C ASP A 219 -5.83 31.04 -18.35
N LEU A 220 -6.54 30.11 -17.71
CA LEU A 220 -7.83 29.63 -18.21
C LEU A 220 -8.91 30.73 -18.19
N ALA A 221 -9.02 31.53 -17.14
CA ALA A 221 -9.96 32.64 -17.08
C ALA A 221 -9.69 33.72 -18.14
N ALA A 222 -8.41 33.91 -18.51
CA ALA A 222 -7.99 34.85 -19.55
C ALA A 222 -8.13 34.30 -20.99
N GLY A 223 -8.45 33.00 -21.15
CA GLY A 223 -8.52 32.35 -22.46
C GLY A 223 -7.17 31.88 -23.02
N ASN A 224 -6.09 31.92 -22.22
CA ASN A 224 -4.74 31.59 -22.63
C ASN A 224 -4.48 30.08 -22.56
N LEU A 225 -5.07 29.30 -23.48
CA LEU A 225 -4.98 27.83 -23.46
C LEU A 225 -3.54 27.30 -23.52
N ASP A 226 -2.65 27.93 -24.28
CA ASP A 226 -1.25 27.48 -24.38
C ASP A 226 -0.46 27.73 -23.09
N ALA A 227 -0.73 28.85 -22.41
CA ALA A 227 -0.15 29.12 -21.10
C ALA A 227 -0.70 28.15 -20.04
N ALA A 228 -2.00 27.86 -20.09
CA ALA A 228 -2.63 26.88 -19.21
C ALA A 228 -2.04 25.47 -19.38
N ARG A 229 -1.75 25.03 -20.61
CA ARG A 229 -1.05 23.74 -20.84
C ARG A 229 0.35 23.74 -20.20
N ALA A 230 1.10 24.83 -20.34
CA ALA A 230 2.44 24.94 -19.78
C ALA A 230 2.43 24.98 -18.24
N ASP A 231 1.39 25.55 -17.64
CA ASP A 231 1.23 25.64 -16.18
C ASP A 231 0.67 24.38 -15.53
N TRP A 232 -0.09 23.58 -16.28
CA TRP A 232 -0.74 22.39 -15.74
C TRP A 232 0.31 21.39 -15.21
N THR A 233 1.38 21.12 -15.96
CA THR A 233 2.38 20.12 -15.58
C THR A 233 3.14 20.49 -14.30
N PRO A 234 3.71 21.71 -14.12
CA PRO A 234 4.34 22.08 -12.86
C PRO A 234 3.39 22.04 -11.66
N ALA A 235 2.12 22.43 -11.84
CA ALA A 235 1.11 22.38 -10.79
C ALA A 235 0.81 20.92 -10.38
N HIS A 236 0.57 20.04 -11.35
CA HIS A 236 0.32 18.62 -11.10
C HIS A 236 1.52 17.93 -10.45
N GLN A 237 2.74 18.15 -10.98
CA GLN A 237 3.97 17.61 -10.37
C GLN A 237 4.15 18.06 -8.92
N GLN A 238 3.78 19.30 -8.57
CA GLN A 238 3.88 19.77 -7.20
C GLN A 238 2.87 19.07 -6.27
N TYR A 239 1.69 18.74 -6.75
CA TYR A 239 0.72 17.92 -6.02
C TYR A 239 1.24 16.49 -5.84
N GLU A 240 1.76 15.88 -6.91
CA GLU A 240 2.30 14.51 -6.92
C GLU A 240 3.52 14.34 -6.02
N ARG A 241 4.35 15.38 -5.85
CA ARG A 241 5.46 15.41 -4.88
C ARG A 241 4.99 15.25 -3.44
N LEU A 242 3.75 15.64 -3.11
CA LEU A 242 3.20 15.45 -1.77
C LEU A 242 3.02 13.95 -1.46
N GLY A 243 3.04 13.11 -2.50
CA GLY A 243 3.02 11.66 -2.40
C GLY A 243 1.67 11.12 -1.95
N GLY A 244 0.58 11.81 -2.33
CA GLY A 244 -0.79 11.44 -2.02
C GLY A 244 -0.96 10.99 -0.57
N ALA A 245 -1.25 11.91 0.36
CA ALA A 245 -1.45 11.50 1.75
C ALA A 245 -2.73 10.64 1.95
N TYR A 246 -3.36 10.16 0.87
CA TYR A 246 -4.48 9.21 0.80
C TYR A 246 -5.57 9.60 1.80
N ASP A 247 -5.77 8.84 2.87
CA ASP A 247 -6.77 9.09 3.90
C ASP A 247 -6.65 10.46 4.56
N ALA A 248 -5.44 11.04 4.61
CA ALA A 248 -5.23 12.37 5.18
C ALA A 248 -5.69 13.49 4.24
N PHE A 249 -5.81 13.24 2.93
CA PHE A 249 -6.44 14.16 1.98
C PHE A 249 -7.93 13.85 1.81
N GLY A 250 -8.34 12.59 2.01
CA GLY A 250 -9.74 12.16 1.97
C GLY A 250 -10.44 12.59 0.68
N ASP A 251 -11.71 13.00 0.79
CA ASP A 251 -12.52 13.48 -0.34
C ASP A 251 -11.88 14.64 -1.12
N LEU A 252 -10.97 15.42 -0.50
CA LEU A 252 -10.25 16.49 -1.21
C LEU A 252 -9.20 15.94 -2.16
N GLY A 253 -8.59 14.78 -1.84
CA GLY A 253 -7.68 14.09 -2.76
C GLY A 253 -8.39 13.71 -4.05
N ASP A 254 -9.56 13.07 -3.93
CA ASP A 254 -10.39 12.68 -5.09
C ASP A 254 -10.88 13.90 -5.89
N ALA A 255 -11.22 15.00 -5.21
CA ALA A 255 -11.63 16.23 -5.87
C ALA A 255 -10.48 16.96 -6.59
N ILE A 256 -9.23 16.76 -6.15
CA ILE A 256 -8.04 17.38 -6.74
C ILE A 256 -7.49 16.52 -7.88
N ASP A 257 -7.50 15.19 -7.76
CA ASP A 257 -6.77 14.31 -8.66
C ASP A 257 -7.45 12.97 -8.95
N GLY A 258 -8.77 12.89 -8.74
CA GLY A 258 -9.54 11.67 -9.02
C GLY A 258 -9.54 11.28 -10.51
N LEU A 259 -9.42 9.97 -10.76
CA LEU A 259 -9.44 9.40 -12.11
C LEU A 259 -10.87 9.20 -12.62
N PRO A 260 -11.12 9.41 -13.94
CA PRO A 260 -12.42 9.15 -14.52
C PRO A 260 -12.76 7.65 -14.58
N THR A 261 -11.76 6.76 -14.51
CA THR A 261 -11.95 5.30 -14.63
C THR A 261 -12.83 4.69 -13.55
N ASP A 262 -12.87 5.32 -12.37
CA ASP A 262 -13.67 4.85 -11.24
C ASP A 262 -15.09 5.46 -11.22
N LEU A 263 -15.40 6.33 -12.18
CA LEU A 263 -16.69 7.02 -12.27
C LEU A 263 -17.65 6.32 -13.23
N PRO A 264 -18.95 6.16 -12.88
CA PRO A 264 -19.93 5.46 -13.71
C PRO A 264 -20.05 5.96 -15.15
N ALA A 265 -19.88 7.28 -15.37
CA ALA A 265 -19.92 7.89 -16.70
C ALA A 265 -18.54 8.31 -17.25
N GLY A 266 -17.46 7.86 -16.63
CA GLY A 266 -16.10 8.14 -17.09
C GLY A 266 -15.79 9.63 -17.17
N VAL A 267 -15.15 10.05 -18.25
CA VAL A 267 -14.85 11.47 -18.54
C VAL A 267 -16.09 12.37 -18.70
N ASN A 268 -17.28 11.78 -18.80
CA ASN A 268 -18.55 12.52 -18.89
C ASN A 268 -19.30 12.58 -17.55
N ASP A 269 -18.72 12.01 -16.49
CA ASP A 269 -19.34 12.02 -15.17
C ASP A 269 -19.30 13.43 -14.55
N PRO A 270 -20.40 13.93 -13.98
CA PRO A 270 -20.40 15.23 -13.30
C PRO A 270 -19.46 15.29 -12.08
N ALA A 271 -19.08 14.14 -11.51
CA ALA A 271 -18.09 14.06 -10.44
C ALA A 271 -16.64 14.16 -10.95
N PHE A 272 -16.40 14.10 -12.27
CA PHE A 272 -15.06 14.21 -12.83
C PHE A 272 -14.53 15.64 -12.69
N THR A 273 -13.63 15.85 -11.74
CA THR A 273 -13.10 17.16 -11.33
C THR A 273 -11.57 17.13 -11.26
N GLY A 274 -10.94 18.17 -10.73
CA GLY A 274 -9.51 18.17 -10.47
C GLY A 274 -8.59 18.36 -11.69
N PHE A 275 -7.32 18.00 -11.51
CA PHE A 275 -6.27 18.11 -12.51
C PHE A 275 -6.60 17.32 -13.77
N HIS A 276 -6.98 16.06 -13.66
CA HIS A 276 -7.32 15.20 -14.80
C HIS A 276 -8.52 15.71 -15.59
N ARG A 277 -9.51 16.34 -14.94
CA ARG A 277 -10.63 16.98 -15.66
C ARG A 277 -10.17 18.17 -16.49
N ILE A 278 -9.27 18.99 -15.96
CA ILE A 278 -8.69 20.12 -16.67
C ILE A 278 -7.79 19.63 -17.80
N GLU A 279 -6.98 18.61 -17.54
CA GLU A 279 -6.13 17.94 -18.52
C GLU A 279 -6.97 17.46 -19.70
N TYR A 280 -7.98 16.63 -19.44
CA TYR A 280 -8.86 16.13 -20.49
C TYR A 280 -9.38 17.27 -21.39
N GLY A 281 -9.88 18.35 -20.79
CA GLY A 281 -10.41 19.46 -21.59
C GLY A 281 -9.34 20.24 -22.36
N LEU A 282 -8.17 20.49 -21.77
CA LEU A 282 -7.05 21.14 -22.45
C LEU A 282 -6.68 20.34 -23.69
N TRP A 283 -6.42 19.03 -23.56
CA TRP A 283 -5.92 18.20 -24.65
C TRP A 283 -7.02 17.64 -25.60
N HIS A 284 -8.30 17.88 -25.31
CA HIS A 284 -9.44 17.45 -26.15
C HIS A 284 -10.30 18.61 -26.69
N ASN A 285 -9.67 19.75 -26.99
CA ASN A 285 -10.27 20.90 -27.68
C ASN A 285 -11.46 21.56 -26.95
N GLN A 286 -11.54 21.47 -25.62
CA GLN A 286 -12.50 22.28 -24.87
C GLN A 286 -12.04 23.75 -24.84
N THR A 287 -13.01 24.65 -24.84
CA THR A 287 -12.76 26.08 -24.73
C THR A 287 -12.38 26.46 -23.30
N ALA A 288 -11.66 27.57 -23.14
CA ALA A 288 -11.32 28.13 -21.84
C ALA A 288 -12.57 28.41 -20.97
N THR A 289 -13.68 28.84 -21.59
CA THR A 289 -14.98 29.01 -20.91
C THR A 289 -15.49 27.70 -20.30
N GLN A 290 -15.36 26.57 -21.01
CA GLN A 290 -15.75 25.25 -20.49
C GLN A 290 -14.85 24.77 -19.33
N LEU A 291 -13.63 25.28 -19.25
CA LEU A 291 -12.64 24.94 -18.23
C LEU A 291 -12.59 25.93 -17.05
N THR A 292 -13.32 27.05 -17.13
CA THR A 292 -13.31 28.08 -16.09
C THR A 292 -13.82 27.54 -14.75
N THR A 293 -14.93 26.79 -14.75
CA THR A 293 -15.48 26.18 -13.53
C THR A 293 -14.56 25.07 -12.98
N PRO A 294 -14.14 24.05 -13.77
CA PRO A 294 -13.17 23.06 -13.29
C PRO A 294 -11.91 23.64 -12.64
N ALA A 295 -11.35 24.72 -13.21
CA ALA A 295 -10.17 25.37 -12.65
C ALA A 295 -10.45 26.10 -11.32
N ALA A 296 -11.62 26.72 -11.19
CA ALA A 296 -12.03 27.35 -9.93
C ALA A 296 -12.31 26.31 -8.84
N ASP A 297 -12.90 25.17 -9.20
CA ASP A 297 -13.17 24.06 -8.28
C ASP A 297 -11.86 23.43 -7.78
N LEU A 298 -10.89 23.20 -8.68
CA LEU A 298 -9.55 22.73 -8.31
C LEU A 298 -8.85 23.71 -7.35
N ALA A 299 -8.83 25.01 -7.66
CA ALA A 299 -8.25 26.03 -6.79
C ALA A 299 -8.90 26.04 -5.40
N THR A 300 -10.23 25.90 -5.36
CA THR A 300 -11.00 25.81 -4.09
C THR A 300 -10.64 24.56 -3.30
N ALA A 301 -10.50 23.40 -3.95
CA ALA A 301 -10.15 22.15 -3.29
C ALA A 301 -8.74 22.21 -2.70
N VAL A 302 -7.77 22.74 -3.44
CA VAL A 302 -6.39 22.95 -2.96
C VAL A 302 -6.33 23.94 -1.80
N ASP A 303 -7.11 25.03 -1.84
CA ASP A 303 -7.19 25.98 -0.74
C ASP A 303 -7.80 25.37 0.53
N LYS A 304 -8.85 24.55 0.38
CA LYS A 304 -9.42 23.79 1.49
C LYS A 304 -8.41 22.81 2.06
N LEU A 305 -7.74 22.03 1.22
CA LEU A 305 -6.73 21.09 1.66
C LEU A 305 -5.62 21.79 2.46
N ALA A 306 -5.09 22.90 1.95
CA ALA A 306 -4.09 23.71 2.66
C ALA A 306 -4.59 24.29 4.00
N THR A 307 -5.90 24.52 4.13
CA THR A 307 -6.51 25.04 5.37
C THR A 307 -6.76 23.93 6.40
N GLU A 308 -7.18 22.75 5.94
CA GLU A 308 -7.61 21.64 6.79
C GLU A 308 -6.44 20.72 7.20
N PHE A 309 -5.46 20.53 6.31
CA PHE A 309 -4.34 19.61 6.50
C PHE A 309 -3.53 19.83 7.79
N PRO A 310 -3.25 21.07 8.26
CA PRO A 310 -2.54 21.27 9.54
C PRO A 310 -3.23 20.64 10.76
N SER A 311 -4.52 20.33 10.66
CA SER A 311 -5.30 19.63 11.70
C SER A 311 -5.51 18.14 11.43
N ALA A 312 -5.02 17.63 10.30
CA ALA A 312 -5.14 16.23 9.92
C ALA A 312 -4.38 15.32 10.90
N GLN A 313 -5.05 14.27 11.36
CA GLN A 313 -4.43 13.23 12.16
C GLN A 313 -3.79 12.21 11.23
N ILE A 314 -2.47 12.24 11.16
CA ILE A 314 -1.71 11.27 10.38
C ILE A 314 -1.43 10.07 11.29
N ASP A 315 -1.92 8.90 10.88
CA ASP A 315 -1.53 7.65 11.52
C ASP A 315 -0.01 7.46 11.35
N PRO A 316 0.77 7.32 12.43
CA PRO A 316 2.19 7.02 12.32
C PRO A 316 2.51 5.82 11.43
N LEU A 317 1.63 4.82 11.37
CA LEU A 317 1.77 3.65 10.48
C LEU A 317 1.76 4.02 9.00
N ALA A 318 1.04 5.09 8.63
CA ALA A 318 0.91 5.50 7.25
C ALA A 318 2.27 5.91 6.65
N LEU A 319 3.19 6.48 7.43
CA LEU A 319 4.47 6.96 6.90
C LEU A 319 5.29 5.85 6.25
N GLY A 320 5.43 4.71 6.94
CA GLY A 320 6.18 3.57 6.42
C GLY A 320 5.50 2.99 5.17
N LEU A 321 4.18 2.86 5.22
CA LEU A 321 3.36 2.36 4.12
C LEU A 321 3.44 3.23 2.87
N ARG A 322 3.35 4.57 3.01
CA ARG A 322 3.38 5.50 1.87
C ARG A 322 4.67 5.46 1.07
N THR A 323 5.80 5.11 1.69
CA THR A 323 7.06 4.98 0.92
C THR A 323 6.97 3.95 -0.20
N HIS A 324 6.15 2.91 -0.02
CA HIS A 324 5.89 1.89 -1.03
C HIS A 324 4.74 2.28 -1.96
N GLU A 325 3.61 2.71 -1.40
CA GLU A 325 2.38 2.93 -2.16
C GLU A 325 2.51 4.03 -3.23
N ILE A 326 3.28 5.09 -2.99
CA ILE A 326 3.50 6.15 -3.99
C ILE A 326 4.01 5.58 -5.31
N LEU A 327 4.97 4.63 -5.25
CA LEU A 327 5.49 4.01 -6.46
C LEU A 327 4.67 2.80 -6.92
N GLU A 328 3.94 2.13 -6.04
CA GLU A 328 2.98 1.11 -6.44
C GLU A 328 1.88 1.72 -7.32
N ASP A 329 1.36 2.89 -6.94
CA ASP A 329 0.39 3.64 -7.73
C ASP A 329 0.99 4.19 -9.02
N ALA A 330 2.24 4.66 -8.99
CA ALA A 330 2.94 5.01 -10.22
C ALA A 330 3.05 3.82 -11.19
N VAL A 331 3.27 2.60 -10.68
CA VAL A 331 3.22 1.39 -11.52
C VAL A 331 1.81 1.12 -12.03
N ARG A 332 0.81 1.23 -11.15
CA ARG A 332 -0.58 0.87 -11.44
C ARG A 332 -1.24 1.84 -12.41
N PHE A 333 -1.12 3.15 -12.20
CA PHE A 333 -1.88 4.18 -12.91
C PHE A 333 -1.03 4.90 -13.96
N GLU A 334 0.20 5.27 -13.62
CA GLU A 334 1.07 6.03 -14.52
C GLU A 334 1.67 5.12 -15.60
N LEU A 335 2.44 4.09 -15.22
CA LEU A 335 3.11 3.21 -16.19
C LEU A 335 2.16 2.37 -17.04
N SER A 336 0.91 2.22 -16.62
CA SER A 336 -0.17 1.63 -17.41
C SER A 336 -0.89 2.64 -18.33
N ASP A 337 -0.56 3.93 -18.23
CA ASP A 337 -1.15 5.05 -18.98
C ASP A 337 -2.65 5.28 -18.69
N GLN A 338 -3.12 4.86 -17.51
CA GLN A 338 -4.52 5.00 -17.09
C GLN A 338 -4.87 6.41 -16.60
N SER A 339 -3.91 7.12 -15.99
CA SER A 339 -4.12 8.46 -15.45
C SER A 339 -4.03 9.57 -16.49
N ASN A 340 -3.24 9.36 -17.55
CA ASN A 340 -2.98 10.33 -18.60
C ASN A 340 -4.26 10.66 -19.41
N GLN A 341 -4.74 11.90 -19.31
CA GLN A 341 -5.90 12.40 -20.06
C GLN A 341 -5.50 13.20 -21.32
N GLY A 342 -4.30 12.91 -21.86
CA GLY A 342 -3.84 13.40 -23.16
C GLY A 342 -2.63 14.34 -23.10
N SER A 343 -2.16 14.71 -21.91
CA SER A 343 -0.97 15.56 -21.77
C SER A 343 0.32 14.87 -22.21
N GLY A 344 0.40 13.55 -22.06
CA GLY A 344 1.62 12.78 -22.30
C GLY A 344 2.72 13.04 -21.26
N THR A 345 2.38 13.60 -20.09
CA THR A 345 3.37 13.96 -19.06
C THR A 345 3.49 12.94 -17.94
N THR A 346 3.09 11.69 -18.17
CA THR A 346 3.20 10.58 -17.22
C THR A 346 4.59 10.42 -16.60
N LEU A 347 5.66 10.60 -17.38
CA LEU A 347 7.03 10.52 -16.85
C LEU A 347 7.37 11.69 -15.90
N ALA A 348 6.72 12.84 -16.08
CA ALA A 348 6.83 13.98 -15.16
C ALA A 348 6.16 13.67 -13.81
N THR A 349 5.02 12.96 -13.83
CA THR A 349 4.35 12.45 -12.64
C THR A 349 5.22 11.42 -11.91
N ILE A 350 5.78 10.45 -12.63
CA ILE A 350 6.68 9.45 -12.05
C ILE A 350 7.89 10.11 -11.37
N ASP A 351 8.50 11.13 -11.99
CA ASP A 351 9.61 11.86 -11.37
C ASP A 351 9.21 12.55 -10.05
N ALA A 352 8.01 13.13 -10.02
CA ALA A 352 7.41 13.71 -8.81
C ALA A 352 7.10 12.66 -7.73
N ASN A 353 6.60 11.47 -8.10
CA ASN A 353 6.36 10.37 -7.18
C ASN A 353 7.67 9.82 -6.58
N ILE A 354 8.77 9.79 -7.36
CA ILE A 354 10.10 9.46 -6.83
C ILE A 354 10.54 10.50 -5.80
N ASP A 355 10.30 11.80 -6.03
CA ASP A 355 10.60 12.86 -5.08
C ASP A 355 9.82 12.72 -3.77
N GLY A 356 8.51 12.41 -3.86
CA GLY A 356 7.67 12.15 -2.69
C GLY A 356 8.18 10.95 -1.88
N THR A 357 8.52 9.86 -2.57
CA THR A 357 9.09 8.64 -1.97
C THR A 357 10.41 8.93 -1.25
N GLN A 358 11.33 9.63 -1.91
CA GLN A 358 12.63 10.00 -1.34
C GLN A 358 12.49 10.94 -0.13
N SER A 359 11.52 11.85 -0.16
CA SER A 359 11.26 12.77 0.97
C SER A 359 10.81 12.01 2.21
N LEU A 360 9.90 11.04 2.07
CA LEU A 360 9.48 10.16 3.17
C LEU A 360 10.63 9.28 3.68
N LEU A 361 11.42 8.67 2.79
CA LEU A 361 12.59 7.89 3.19
C LEU A 361 13.64 8.72 3.93
N SER A 362 13.81 9.99 3.54
CA SER A 362 14.69 10.94 4.24
C SER A 362 14.19 11.21 5.67
N ILE A 363 12.88 11.45 5.83
CA ILE A 363 12.24 11.64 7.13
C ILE A 363 12.37 10.38 8.02
N LEU A 364 12.19 9.20 7.44
CA LEU A 364 12.29 7.91 8.13
C LEU A 364 13.72 7.40 8.31
N ARG A 365 14.74 8.05 7.73
CA ARG A 365 16.13 7.59 7.73
C ARG A 365 16.67 7.25 9.13
N PRO A 366 16.40 8.04 10.19
CA PRO A 366 16.85 7.70 11.55
C PRO A 366 16.24 6.39 12.09
N ILE A 367 15.02 6.06 11.68
CA ILE A 367 14.32 4.82 12.06
C ILE A 367 14.86 3.63 11.26
N LEU A 368 15.05 3.82 9.95
CA LEU A 368 15.42 2.75 9.04
C LEU A 368 16.90 2.38 9.11
N THR A 369 17.82 3.34 9.32
CA THR A 369 19.27 3.07 9.30
C THR A 369 19.73 1.90 10.18
N PRO A 370 19.27 1.76 11.44
CA PRO A 370 19.66 0.61 12.27
C PRO A 370 18.88 -0.68 11.98
N ARG A 371 17.89 -0.68 11.08
CA ARG A 371 16.90 -1.76 10.89
C ARG A 371 16.86 -2.32 9.48
N ASP A 372 17.18 -1.51 8.48
CA ASP A 372 17.07 -1.84 7.07
C ASP A 372 18.45 -1.82 6.39
N PRO A 373 19.07 -2.99 6.19
CA PRO A 373 20.35 -3.09 5.49
C PRO A 373 20.24 -2.82 3.98
N ASP A 374 19.04 -2.84 3.41
CA ASP A 374 18.79 -2.65 1.98
C ASP A 374 18.59 -1.17 1.60
N LEU A 375 18.63 -0.22 2.55
CA LEU A 375 18.57 1.22 2.27
C LEU A 375 19.47 1.69 1.12
N PRO A 376 20.77 1.30 1.03
CA PRO A 376 21.60 1.69 -0.10
C PRO A 376 21.10 1.14 -1.46
N ARG A 377 20.45 -0.03 -1.46
CA ARG A 377 19.86 -0.61 -2.66
C ARG A 377 18.56 0.10 -3.03
N ILE A 378 17.75 0.50 -2.05
CA ILE A 378 16.57 1.35 -2.25
C ILE A 378 17.00 2.68 -2.89
N ASP A 379 17.98 3.37 -2.30
CA ASP A 379 18.52 4.64 -2.82
C ASP A 379 19.01 4.49 -4.28
N ALA A 380 19.72 3.41 -4.58
CA ALA A 380 20.22 3.10 -5.93
C ALA A 380 19.09 2.78 -6.92
N ALA A 381 18.06 2.04 -6.48
CA ALA A 381 16.91 1.69 -7.32
C ALA A 381 16.10 2.94 -7.70
N LEU A 382 15.83 3.84 -6.74
CA LEU A 382 15.15 5.11 -6.99
C LEU A 382 15.97 6.01 -7.92
N THR A 383 17.29 6.08 -7.71
CA THR A 383 18.20 6.82 -8.60
C THR A 383 18.17 6.26 -10.02
N HIS A 384 18.17 4.93 -10.16
CA HIS A 384 18.12 4.28 -11.46
C HIS A 384 16.80 4.56 -12.19
N LEU A 385 15.67 4.43 -11.48
CA LEU A 385 14.35 4.75 -12.02
C LEU A 385 14.27 6.22 -12.47
N ARG A 386 14.73 7.17 -11.64
CA ARG A 386 14.79 8.59 -12.00
C ARG A 386 15.64 8.82 -13.25
N THR A 387 16.81 8.20 -13.31
CA THR A 387 17.70 8.33 -14.49
C THR A 387 17.00 7.89 -15.78
N LEU A 388 16.21 6.82 -15.74
CA LEU A 388 15.45 6.35 -16.90
C LEU A 388 14.33 7.33 -17.29
N ALA A 389 13.63 7.89 -16.30
CA ALA A 389 12.58 8.88 -16.53
C ALA A 389 13.17 10.18 -17.09
N GLU A 390 14.18 10.77 -16.44
CA GLU A 390 14.84 12.02 -16.85
C GLU A 390 15.53 11.92 -18.22
N ALA A 391 15.95 10.72 -18.65
CA ALA A 391 16.44 10.50 -20.01
C ALA A 391 15.38 10.82 -21.08
N GLN A 392 14.11 10.93 -20.70
CA GLN A 392 12.98 11.31 -21.55
C GLN A 392 12.52 12.76 -21.33
N HIS A 393 13.22 13.52 -20.49
CA HIS A 393 12.99 14.95 -20.28
C HIS A 393 13.81 15.77 -21.29
N HIS A 394 13.15 16.73 -21.94
CA HIS A 394 13.75 17.54 -22.99
C HIS A 394 14.19 18.91 -22.46
N PRO A 395 15.22 19.56 -23.06
CA PRO A 395 15.71 20.87 -22.62
C PRO A 395 14.66 21.99 -22.65
N ASP A 396 13.59 21.83 -23.43
CA ASP A 396 12.47 22.77 -23.50
C ASP A 396 11.43 22.56 -22.39
N GLY A 397 11.66 21.60 -21.49
CA GLY A 397 10.80 21.26 -20.36
C GLY A 397 9.75 20.19 -20.66
N SER A 398 9.60 19.78 -21.93
CA SER A 398 8.64 18.75 -22.31
C SER A 398 9.15 17.33 -21.99
N TRP A 399 8.24 16.37 -21.93
CA TRP A 399 8.52 14.97 -21.67
C TRP A 399 8.11 14.11 -22.86
N THR A 400 8.87 13.05 -23.16
CA THR A 400 8.44 12.06 -24.15
C THR A 400 7.23 11.28 -23.62
N PRO A 401 6.08 11.26 -24.33
CA PRO A 401 4.93 10.48 -23.92
C PRO A 401 5.24 8.98 -23.87
N LEU A 402 4.59 8.26 -22.94
CA LEU A 402 4.75 6.81 -22.79
C LEU A 402 4.46 6.01 -24.07
N THR A 403 3.57 6.52 -24.94
CA THR A 403 3.21 5.92 -26.23
C THR A 403 4.28 6.10 -27.31
N HIS A 404 5.24 7.00 -27.10
CA HIS A 404 6.36 7.26 -28.01
C HIS A 404 7.65 6.54 -27.60
N LEU A 405 7.68 5.90 -26.42
CA LEU A 405 8.79 5.08 -25.99
C LEU A 405 8.86 3.77 -26.77
N THR A 406 10.09 3.30 -27.01
CA THR A 406 10.31 1.95 -27.54
C THR A 406 9.91 0.90 -26.50
N THR A 407 9.62 -0.32 -26.97
CA THR A 407 9.34 -1.46 -26.07
C THR A 407 10.44 -1.67 -25.04
N THR A 408 11.71 -1.59 -25.44
CA THR A 408 12.84 -1.75 -24.51
C THR A 408 12.90 -0.65 -23.45
N GLN A 409 12.58 0.61 -23.80
CA GLN A 409 12.50 1.68 -22.81
C GLN A 409 11.33 1.47 -21.83
N ARG A 410 10.16 1.02 -22.33
CA ARG A 410 9.01 0.65 -21.49
C ARG A 410 9.35 -0.49 -20.53
N GLU A 411 9.99 -1.54 -21.02
CA GLU A 411 10.42 -2.68 -20.19
C GLU A 411 11.44 -2.26 -19.13
N ALA A 412 12.41 -1.40 -19.47
CA ALA A 412 13.39 -0.89 -18.53
C ALA A 412 12.74 -0.06 -17.41
N LEU A 413 11.83 0.87 -17.76
CA LEU A 413 11.08 1.66 -16.77
C LEU A 413 10.22 0.76 -15.87
N ASN A 414 9.45 -0.16 -16.45
CA ASN A 414 8.59 -1.08 -15.70
C ASN A 414 9.40 -1.98 -14.77
N SER A 415 10.54 -2.50 -15.23
CA SER A 415 11.42 -3.33 -14.41
C SER A 415 12.07 -2.54 -13.29
N ALA A 416 12.52 -1.30 -13.54
CA ALA A 416 13.11 -0.46 -12.52
C ALA A 416 12.08 -0.04 -11.46
N ALA A 417 10.86 0.32 -11.88
CA ALA A 417 9.78 0.68 -10.98
C ALA A 417 9.33 -0.52 -10.14
N GLY A 418 9.07 -1.67 -10.76
CA GLY A 418 8.73 -2.90 -10.04
C GLY A 418 9.81 -3.32 -9.03
N GLY A 419 11.08 -3.26 -9.43
CA GLY A 419 12.20 -3.55 -8.53
C GLY A 419 12.33 -2.56 -7.37
N ALA A 420 12.05 -1.27 -7.58
CA ALA A 420 12.02 -0.27 -6.51
C ALA A 420 10.86 -0.54 -5.53
N VAL A 421 9.66 -0.82 -6.04
CA VAL A 421 8.46 -1.16 -5.25
C VAL A 421 8.70 -2.39 -4.38
N GLU A 422 9.31 -3.45 -4.94
CA GLU A 422 9.69 -4.66 -4.18
C GLU A 422 10.69 -4.37 -3.05
N LEU A 423 11.69 -3.51 -3.29
CA LEU A 423 12.67 -3.13 -2.28
C LEU A 423 12.07 -2.24 -1.18
N LEU A 424 11.02 -1.47 -1.49
CA LEU A 424 10.32 -0.61 -0.54
C LEU A 424 9.34 -1.38 0.35
N ALA A 425 8.85 -2.54 -0.09
CA ALA A 425 7.82 -3.29 0.63
C ALA A 425 8.14 -3.56 2.12
N PRO A 426 9.39 -3.92 2.52
CA PRO A 426 9.74 -4.13 3.92
C PRO A 426 9.67 -2.87 4.80
N VAL A 427 9.73 -1.66 4.24
CA VAL A 427 9.79 -0.40 4.99
C VAL A 427 8.56 -0.23 5.88
N ALA A 428 7.37 -0.61 5.39
CA ALA A 428 6.13 -0.57 6.16
C ALA A 428 6.20 -1.49 7.38
N THR A 429 6.61 -2.75 7.19
CA THR A 429 6.76 -3.72 8.27
C THR A 429 7.83 -3.30 9.28
N ILE A 430 8.95 -2.72 8.83
CA ILE A 430 10.01 -2.24 9.72
C ILE A 430 9.52 -1.07 10.57
N CYS A 431 8.74 -0.15 9.99
CA CYS A 431 8.20 1.01 10.69
C CYS A 431 7.01 0.67 11.61
N GLU A 432 6.39 -0.50 11.44
CA GLU A 432 5.24 -0.91 12.25
C GLU A 432 5.59 -0.91 13.75
N PRO A 433 4.88 -0.08 14.56
CA PRO A 433 5.11 -0.02 15.99
C PRO A 433 4.86 -1.37 16.64
N ARG A 434 5.90 -1.91 17.25
CA ARG A 434 5.85 -3.08 18.11
C ARG A 434 6.05 -2.62 19.53
N LEU A 435 5.42 -3.32 20.46
CA LEU A 435 5.55 -2.97 21.86
C LEU A 435 6.99 -3.25 22.33
N ALA A 436 7.77 -2.19 22.48
CA ALA A 436 9.12 -2.26 23.04
C ALA A 436 9.05 -2.39 24.56
N LYS A 437 10.13 -2.89 25.18
CA LYS A 437 10.25 -2.98 26.65
C LYS A 437 9.88 -1.63 27.26
N SER A 438 8.94 -1.63 28.21
CA SER A 438 8.82 -0.56 29.21
C SER A 438 9.94 -0.64 30.25
#